data_AF-A0A955VJN1-F1
#
_entry.id   AF-A0A955VJN1-F1
#
_cell.length_a   1.000
_cell.length_b   1.000
_cell.length_c   1.000
_cell.angle_alpha   90.00
_cell.angle_beta   90.00
_cell.angle_gamma   90.00
#
_symmetry.space_group_name_H-M   'P 1'
#
loop_
_entity.id
_entity.type
_entity.pdbx_description
1 polymer ?
#
loop_
_entity_poly.entity_id
_entity_poly.type
_entity_poly.pdbx_seq_one_letter_code
_entity_poly.pdbx_strand_id
1 'polypeptide(L)'
;MELTRTSESKWVRRAGIALALLVTVQLGACTTPDNSSDTAPPSSTLTDETPQPGRFLPKQETTWEARQLGKADTPEDQRLNLIDSYRITRGPSTAVRFPGEFEPQSQLLVGWVYGQSMGGASLDTFFLDIIRGAWGVATIVIPSSSSSVRSAMRSAIKQMLSAAGRNPAEADDSRYLSFVSIALDSVWARDFGPQFVEHTNGRLSIVDTRYYRYRVQDDRVPSLLAKQYGINVFRPSISQEGGNFQANGAGECFTSRGSIYFNAPDPSESAHLELYKKYFGCKRLHFLYPLEGEGTTHIDMFMMVIGERDIVVGQYRASDDCTNRDLLEKNVQILASIKDGNGQPYFRIHRIPMPPNKDGVWRTYTNFQMVRSAVDPGRGVVLLPVYSGLSSYQNEMLATLESAFKSAHPSVSWTILPINADRIIRGNGAIHCVVHEIPAGTFSKAETDPSDLCGNAISCQSNGCGSISTAGLCDGNNLVYCSTDQFGNKLGVTWLPCATPCQMADSGQPCAKSCGWNASQGYYDCVAR
;
A
#
# COMPACT_ATOMS: atom_id res chain seq x y z
N MET A 1 -68.25 16.77 -54.46
CA MET A 1 -68.53 15.36 -54.77
C MET A 1 -68.04 14.49 -53.63
N GLU A 2 -68.60 13.29 -53.55
CA GLU A 2 -68.50 12.26 -52.50
C GLU A 2 -67.06 11.99 -51.98
N LEU A 3 -66.81 11.68 -50.68
CA LEU A 3 -67.18 10.47 -49.92
C LEU A 3 -66.63 9.19 -50.61
N THR A 4 -65.97 8.22 -49.97
CA THR A 4 -66.08 7.63 -48.60
C THR A 4 -64.67 7.40 -47.95
N ARG A 5 -64.47 7.22 -46.62
CA ARG A 5 -64.77 6.05 -45.74
C ARG A 5 -64.28 4.71 -46.34
N THR A 6 -63.57 3.79 -45.67
CA THR A 6 -63.04 3.61 -44.26
C THR A 6 -61.55 3.16 -44.32
N SER A 7 -60.82 2.47 -43.41
CA SER A 7 -61.04 1.69 -42.16
C SER A 7 -59.76 1.62 -41.27
N GLU A 8 -59.70 0.70 -40.28
CA GLU A 8 -58.70 0.70 -39.18
C GLU A 8 -57.65 -0.44 -39.17
N SER A 9 -56.62 -0.25 -38.34
CA SER A 9 -55.96 -1.24 -37.45
C SER A 9 -54.76 -2.11 -37.90
N LYS A 10 -53.57 -1.69 -37.42
CA LYS A 10 -52.52 -2.42 -36.65
C LYS A 10 -51.80 -3.69 -37.20
N TRP A 11 -50.52 -3.77 -36.76
CA TRP A 11 -49.60 -4.93 -36.67
C TRP A 11 -48.95 -5.52 -37.95
N VAL A 12 -47.70 -5.09 -38.21
CA VAL A 12 -46.57 -6.02 -38.47
C VAL A 12 -45.32 -5.48 -37.74
N ARG A 13 -44.54 -6.37 -37.11
CA ARG A 13 -43.24 -6.00 -36.48
C ARG A 13 -42.18 -5.76 -37.56
N ARG A 14 -41.31 -4.76 -37.39
CA ARG A 14 -40.01 -4.70 -38.07
C ARG A 14 -38.88 -4.72 -37.04
N ALA A 15 -37.96 -5.66 -37.18
CA ALA A 15 -36.76 -5.73 -36.36
C ALA A 15 -35.74 -4.71 -36.86
N GLY A 16 -35.28 -3.82 -35.98
CA GLY A 16 -34.10 -2.99 -36.24
C GLY A 16 -32.85 -3.81 -35.97
N ILE A 17 -32.06 -4.09 -37.00
CA ILE A 17 -30.74 -4.72 -36.84
C ILE A 17 -29.78 -3.64 -36.32
N ALA A 18 -29.48 -3.68 -35.02
CA ALA A 18 -28.43 -2.87 -34.43
C ALA A 18 -27.07 -3.42 -34.84
N LEU A 19 -26.35 -2.72 -35.71
CA LEU A 19 -25.05 -3.16 -36.22
C LEU A 19 -23.97 -2.88 -35.16
N ALA A 20 -23.73 -3.85 -34.28
CA ALA A 20 -22.66 -3.78 -33.30
C ALA A 20 -21.29 -3.90 -34.01
N LEU A 21 -20.52 -2.81 -34.07
CA LEU A 21 -19.12 -2.86 -34.49
C LEU A 21 -18.29 -3.56 -33.39
N LEU A 22 -18.16 -4.87 -33.52
CA LEU A 22 -17.11 -5.64 -32.85
C LEU A 22 -15.76 -5.24 -33.44
N VAL A 23 -15.10 -4.26 -32.81
CA VAL A 23 -13.68 -3.97 -33.06
C VAL A 23 -12.86 -5.11 -32.45
N THR A 24 -12.64 -6.16 -33.23
CA THR A 24 -11.72 -7.24 -32.88
C THR A 24 -10.29 -6.70 -32.90
N VAL A 25 -9.80 -6.23 -31.76
CA VAL A 25 -8.38 -5.91 -31.56
C VAL A 25 -7.60 -7.21 -31.74
N GLN A 26 -6.88 -7.31 -32.86
CA GLN A 26 -6.06 -8.47 -33.17
C GLN A 26 -4.81 -8.43 -32.28
N LEU A 27 -4.86 -9.10 -31.14
CA LEU A 27 -3.74 -9.25 -30.21
C LEU A 27 -2.65 -10.10 -30.89
N GLY A 28 -1.76 -9.45 -31.63
CA GLY A 28 -0.52 -10.03 -32.10
C GLY A 28 0.32 -10.45 -30.89
N ALA A 29 0.48 -11.76 -30.70
CA ALA A 29 1.17 -12.33 -29.57
C ALA A 29 2.64 -11.86 -29.50
N CYS A 30 3.13 -11.61 -28.28
CA CYS A 30 4.55 -11.37 -28.02
C CYS A 30 5.37 -12.61 -28.39
N THR A 31 5.93 -12.65 -29.61
CA THR A 31 6.95 -13.64 -29.98
C THR A 31 8.29 -13.23 -29.39
N THR A 32 8.61 -13.76 -28.21
CA THR A 32 9.98 -13.70 -27.66
C THR A 32 10.94 -14.44 -28.58
N PRO A 33 12.10 -13.87 -28.96
CA PRO A 33 13.19 -14.63 -29.55
C PRO A 33 13.64 -15.70 -28.54
N ASP A 34 13.71 -16.96 -28.99
CA ASP A 34 14.27 -18.04 -28.17
C ASP A 34 15.79 -17.87 -28.08
N ASN A 35 16.30 -17.75 -26.86
CA ASN A 35 17.71 -17.52 -26.55
C ASN A 35 18.20 -18.59 -25.55
N SER A 36 18.04 -19.85 -25.93
CA SER A 36 18.62 -21.00 -25.22
C SER A 36 20.16 -21.04 -25.33
N SER A 37 20.85 -20.25 -24.49
CA SER A 37 22.31 -20.32 -24.35
C SER A 37 22.76 -20.11 -22.91
N ASP A 38 22.82 -21.21 -22.14
CA ASP A 38 23.42 -21.22 -20.81
C ASP A 38 24.93 -20.94 -20.88
N THR A 39 25.34 -19.74 -20.47
CA THR A 39 26.72 -19.42 -20.12
C THR A 39 26.74 -18.68 -18.78
N ALA A 40 27.15 -19.36 -17.72
CA ALA A 40 27.25 -18.78 -16.39
C ALA A 40 28.24 -17.59 -16.36
N PRO A 41 27.94 -16.49 -15.65
CA PRO A 41 28.87 -15.38 -15.48
C PRO A 41 30.09 -15.80 -14.63
N PRO A 42 31.27 -15.22 -14.88
CA PRO A 42 32.51 -15.63 -14.20
C PRO A 42 32.54 -15.21 -12.73
N SER A 43 33.11 -16.06 -11.89
CA SER A 43 33.31 -15.77 -10.46
C SER A 43 34.43 -14.75 -10.24
N SER A 44 34.08 -13.52 -9.85
CA SER A 44 35.01 -12.56 -9.26
C SER A 44 34.91 -12.61 -7.73
N THR A 45 36.02 -12.95 -7.08
CA THR A 45 36.13 -12.94 -5.61
C THR A 45 36.20 -11.50 -5.10
N LEU A 46 35.14 -11.03 -4.45
CA LEU A 46 35.20 -9.84 -3.60
C LEU A 46 35.61 -10.24 -2.18
N THR A 47 36.44 -9.42 -1.55
CA THR A 47 37.03 -9.67 -0.22
C THR A 47 36.08 -9.31 0.92
N ASP A 48 36.32 -9.95 2.07
CA ASP A 48 35.55 -9.81 3.30
C ASP A 48 35.69 -8.40 3.93
N GLU A 49 34.66 -7.58 3.84
CA GLU A 49 34.47 -6.37 4.64
C GLU A 49 33.07 -6.37 5.28
N THR A 50 33.00 -6.02 6.58
CA THR A 50 31.81 -6.27 7.40
C THR A 50 30.70 -5.21 7.22
N PRO A 51 29.42 -5.61 7.01
CA PRO A 51 28.32 -4.66 6.91
C PRO A 51 28.03 -3.90 8.21
N GLN A 52 27.63 -2.63 8.08
CA GLN A 52 27.12 -1.77 9.15
C GLN A 52 25.70 -1.25 8.79
N PRO A 53 24.86 -0.86 9.78
CA PRO A 53 23.41 -0.88 9.59
C PRO A 53 22.85 0.30 8.78
N GLY A 54 22.01 -0.02 7.79
CA GLY A 54 21.31 0.95 6.93
C GLY A 54 20.38 0.31 5.91
N ARG A 55 19.57 -0.68 6.32
CA ARG A 55 18.80 -1.57 5.43
C ARG A 55 17.56 -0.92 4.82
N PHE A 56 17.77 0.02 3.91
CA PHE A 56 16.85 0.20 2.80
C PHE A 56 16.82 -1.11 2.00
N LEU A 57 15.66 -1.78 1.96
CA LEU A 57 15.45 -2.96 1.14
C LEU A 57 14.54 -2.64 -0.06
N PRO A 58 15.05 -2.02 -1.13
CA PRO A 58 14.52 -2.19 -2.46
C PRO A 58 15.08 -3.48 -3.07
N LYS A 59 14.21 -4.27 -3.71
CA LYS A 59 14.42 -5.39 -4.69
C LYS A 59 15.69 -6.27 -4.68
N GLN A 60 16.90 -5.74 -4.57
CA GLN A 60 18.18 -6.43 -4.77
C GLN A 60 18.58 -7.40 -3.63
N GLU A 61 17.98 -7.26 -2.44
CA GLU A 61 18.30 -8.10 -1.27
C GLU A 61 17.25 -9.18 -0.92
N THR A 62 16.15 -9.32 -1.68
CA THR A 62 15.11 -10.33 -1.41
C THR A 62 14.55 -11.00 -2.65
N THR A 63 14.60 -12.33 -2.68
CA THR A 63 13.78 -13.15 -3.57
C THR A 63 12.30 -13.09 -3.15
N TRP A 64 11.41 -13.74 -3.91
CA TRP A 64 9.98 -13.80 -3.56
C TRP A 64 9.76 -14.44 -2.17
N GLU A 65 10.44 -15.56 -1.89
CA GLU A 65 10.39 -16.28 -0.62
C GLU A 65 10.80 -15.37 0.55
N ALA A 66 11.88 -14.61 0.39
CA ALA A 66 12.41 -13.74 1.42
C ALA A 66 11.45 -12.59 1.79
N ARG A 67 10.50 -12.22 0.92
CA ARG A 67 9.45 -11.24 1.24
C ARG A 67 8.25 -11.83 1.96
N GLN A 68 7.87 -13.07 1.63
CA GLN A 68 6.89 -13.83 2.41
C GLN A 68 7.38 -13.98 3.84
N LEU A 69 8.61 -14.47 3.98
CA LEU A 69 9.31 -14.61 5.25
C LEU A 69 9.51 -13.26 5.95
N GLY A 70 9.70 -12.16 5.19
CA GLY A 70 9.82 -10.81 5.75
C GLY A 70 8.53 -10.23 6.37
N LYS A 71 7.36 -10.79 6.04
CA LYS A 71 6.05 -10.41 6.60
C LYS A 71 5.55 -11.40 7.65
N ALA A 72 5.97 -12.66 7.57
CA ALA A 72 5.61 -13.71 8.53
C ALA A 72 6.21 -13.47 9.92
N ASP A 73 5.42 -13.71 10.96
CA ASP A 73 5.86 -13.61 12.36
C ASP A 73 6.89 -14.73 12.69
N THR A 74 7.92 -14.45 13.49
CA THR A 74 8.89 -15.44 14.01
C THR A 74 9.16 -15.21 15.50
N PRO A 75 9.79 -16.17 16.24
CA PRO A 75 10.10 -15.97 17.66
C PRO A 75 10.95 -14.74 17.96
N GLU A 76 11.77 -14.29 17.00
CA GLU A 76 12.63 -13.10 17.07
C GLU A 76 11.91 -11.80 16.65
N ASP A 77 10.62 -11.86 16.30
CA ASP A 77 9.85 -10.69 15.87
C ASP A 77 9.61 -9.73 17.05
N GLN A 78 10.27 -8.57 16.99
CA GLN A 78 10.21 -7.55 18.05
C GLN A 78 8.80 -6.98 18.25
N ARG A 79 7.90 -7.11 17.26
CA ARG A 79 6.51 -6.66 17.33
C ARG A 79 5.73 -7.38 18.42
N LEU A 80 6.10 -8.63 18.73
CA LEU A 80 5.51 -9.43 19.81
C LEU A 80 5.69 -8.78 21.19
N ASN A 81 6.76 -8.00 21.40
CA ASN A 81 7.04 -7.28 22.64
C ASN A 81 6.30 -5.91 22.74
N LEU A 82 5.55 -5.54 21.70
CA LEU A 82 4.94 -4.22 21.53
C LEU A 82 3.43 -4.34 21.28
N ILE A 83 2.76 -5.22 22.03
CA ILE A 83 1.37 -5.65 21.84
C ILE A 83 0.35 -4.51 21.66
N ASP A 84 0.51 -3.38 22.35
CA ASP A 84 -0.37 -2.19 22.19
C ASP A 84 -0.31 -1.58 20.78
N SER A 85 0.82 -1.72 20.08
CA SER A 85 1.03 -1.25 18.69
C SER A 85 0.65 -2.29 17.63
N TYR A 86 0.56 -3.58 17.97
CA TYR A 86 0.48 -4.66 16.96
C TYR A 86 -0.62 -5.69 17.15
N ARG A 87 -1.32 -5.71 18.31
CA ARG A 87 -2.44 -6.65 18.51
C ARG A 87 -3.51 -6.45 17.44
N ILE A 88 -3.96 -7.56 16.86
CA ILE A 88 -5.11 -7.60 15.95
C ILE A 88 -6.34 -7.15 16.75
N THR A 89 -7.15 -6.24 16.23
CA THR A 89 -8.35 -5.73 16.93
C THR A 89 -9.60 -6.03 16.13
N ARG A 90 -10.76 -5.96 16.79
CA ARG A 90 -12.04 -5.93 16.06
C ARG A 90 -12.06 -4.68 15.19
N GLY A 91 -12.45 -4.83 13.92
CA GLY A 91 -12.77 -3.69 13.07
C GLY A 91 -13.93 -2.85 13.60
N PRO A 92 -14.23 -1.71 12.95
CA PRO A 92 -15.27 -0.75 13.34
C PRO A 92 -16.59 -1.39 13.78
N SER A 93 -17.21 -0.88 14.86
CA SER A 93 -18.55 -1.32 15.27
C SER A 93 -19.65 -0.66 14.43
N THR A 94 -19.34 0.48 13.81
CA THR A 94 -20.21 1.26 12.92
C THR A 94 -19.71 1.18 11.48
N ALA A 95 -20.59 1.43 10.51
CA ALA A 95 -20.19 1.48 9.10
C ALA A 95 -19.21 2.62 8.83
N VAL A 96 -18.13 2.29 8.11
CA VAL A 96 -17.09 3.22 7.63
C VAL A 96 -16.99 3.21 6.11
N ARG A 97 -16.25 4.17 5.55
CA ARG A 97 -15.77 4.17 4.18
C ARG A 97 -14.28 4.52 4.14
N PHE A 98 -13.57 4.10 3.11
CA PHE A 98 -12.28 4.65 2.73
C PHE A 98 -12.50 5.85 1.80
N PRO A 99 -12.05 7.07 2.15
CA PRO A 99 -12.12 8.23 1.26
C PRO A 99 -11.26 8.01 -0.01
N GLY A 100 -11.68 8.57 -1.14
CA GLY A 100 -10.81 8.65 -2.32
C GLY A 100 -9.74 9.72 -2.12
N GLU A 101 -8.51 9.50 -2.59
CA GLU A 101 -7.40 10.46 -2.40
C GLU A 101 -7.70 11.86 -2.99
N PHE A 102 -8.52 11.91 -4.04
CA PHE A 102 -9.00 13.14 -4.68
C PHE A 102 -10.01 13.96 -3.84
N GLU A 103 -10.46 13.45 -2.69
CA GLU A 103 -11.29 14.17 -1.74
C GLU A 103 -10.46 15.22 -0.97
N PRO A 104 -11.08 16.20 -0.29
CA PRO A 104 -10.33 17.21 0.46
C PRO A 104 -9.49 16.59 1.59
N GLN A 105 -8.25 17.03 1.72
CA GLN A 105 -7.25 16.56 2.67
C GLN A 105 -6.91 17.66 3.67
N SER A 106 -6.77 17.28 4.94
CA SER A 106 -6.36 18.21 6.00
C SER A 106 -4.83 18.32 6.11
N GLN A 107 -4.12 17.20 5.93
CA GLN A 107 -2.67 17.12 6.13
C GLN A 107 -2.05 16.16 5.10
N LEU A 108 -0.74 16.29 4.87
CA LEU A 108 0.06 15.37 4.05
C LEU A 108 1.22 14.84 4.90
N LEU A 109 1.23 13.53 5.15
CA LEU A 109 2.36 12.83 5.74
C LEU A 109 3.48 12.71 4.71
N VAL A 110 4.70 13.07 5.08
CA VAL A 110 5.89 12.99 4.21
C VAL A 110 6.96 12.15 4.92
N GLY A 111 7.34 11.03 4.31
CA GLY A 111 8.33 10.07 4.82
C GLY A 111 9.78 10.56 4.71
N TRP A 112 10.06 11.83 4.98
CA TRP A 112 11.39 12.41 4.79
C TRP A 112 12.37 11.96 5.87
N VAL A 113 13.21 10.97 5.55
CA VAL A 113 14.40 10.63 6.33
C VAL A 113 15.54 11.60 5.93
N TYR A 114 15.81 12.59 6.77
CA TYR A 114 16.78 13.65 6.50
C TYR A 114 18.22 13.13 6.29
N GLY A 115 18.89 13.60 5.25
CA GLY A 115 20.24 13.18 4.87
C GLY A 115 20.31 11.81 4.17
N GLN A 116 19.20 11.10 4.02
CA GLN A 116 19.18 9.84 3.27
C GLN A 116 19.61 10.06 1.82
N SER A 117 20.49 9.20 1.33
CA SER A 117 20.98 9.20 -0.04
C SER A 117 20.54 7.95 -0.80
N MET A 118 20.34 8.09 -2.12
CA MET A 118 20.07 6.98 -3.03
C MET A 118 20.85 7.21 -4.33
N GLY A 119 21.60 6.20 -4.78
CA GLY A 119 22.51 6.34 -5.93
C GLY A 119 23.67 7.32 -5.67
N GLY A 120 24.17 7.38 -4.42
CA GLY A 120 25.31 8.22 -4.04
C GLY A 120 25.00 9.71 -3.80
N ALA A 121 23.74 10.13 -3.84
CA ALA A 121 23.34 11.52 -3.59
C ALA A 121 22.05 11.64 -2.76
N SER A 122 21.93 12.72 -1.98
CA SER A 122 20.81 12.97 -1.08
C SER A 122 19.44 13.04 -1.79
N LEU A 123 18.40 12.62 -1.08
CA LEU A 123 16.98 12.78 -1.42
C LEU A 123 16.34 14.06 -0.84
N ASP A 124 17.05 14.82 0.00
CA ASP A 124 16.49 15.99 0.72
C ASP A 124 15.84 17.01 -0.23
N THR A 125 16.45 17.27 -1.40
CA THR A 125 15.89 18.18 -2.43
C THR A 125 14.57 17.67 -3.00
N PHE A 126 14.42 16.36 -3.19
CA PHE A 126 13.19 15.73 -3.70
C PHE A 126 12.05 15.85 -2.68
N PHE A 127 12.35 15.65 -1.39
CA PHE A 127 11.38 15.90 -0.32
C PHE A 127 11.02 17.38 -0.18
N LEU A 128 12.00 18.29 -0.30
CA LEU A 128 11.73 19.73 -0.32
C LEU A 128 10.84 20.13 -1.50
N ASP A 129 10.98 19.53 -2.68
CA ASP A 129 10.10 19.80 -3.81
C ASP A 129 8.66 19.30 -3.60
N ILE A 130 8.48 18.14 -2.96
CA ILE A 130 7.16 17.64 -2.53
C ILE A 130 6.51 18.63 -1.55
N ILE A 131 7.27 19.03 -0.52
CA ILE A 131 6.84 20.00 0.51
C ILE A 131 6.50 21.35 -0.12
N ARG A 132 7.31 21.84 -1.07
CA ARG A 132 7.11 23.08 -1.83
C ARG A 132 5.82 23.07 -2.64
N GLY A 133 5.48 21.93 -3.26
CA GLY A 133 4.28 21.79 -4.05
C GLY A 133 2.99 21.74 -3.22
N ALA A 134 3.01 21.02 -2.10
CA ALA A 134 1.87 20.93 -1.17
C ALA A 134 1.72 22.14 -0.24
N TRP A 135 2.68 23.08 -0.19
CA TRP A 135 2.73 24.13 0.82
C TRP A 135 1.50 25.05 0.82
N GLY A 136 0.78 25.07 1.94
CA GLY A 136 -0.46 25.82 2.10
C GLY A 136 -1.64 25.26 1.30
N VAL A 137 -1.53 24.04 0.75
CA VAL A 137 -2.67 23.25 0.26
C VAL A 137 -3.19 22.38 1.40
N ALA A 138 -2.28 21.69 2.08
CA ALA A 138 -2.51 20.92 3.30
C ALA A 138 -1.40 21.21 4.33
N THR A 139 -1.61 20.85 5.60
CA THR A 139 -0.54 20.89 6.62
C THR A 139 0.48 19.79 6.36
N ILE A 140 1.77 20.10 6.33
CA ILE A 140 2.84 19.12 6.12
C ILE A 140 3.16 18.43 7.45
N VAL A 141 3.19 17.09 7.46
CA VAL A 141 3.48 16.26 8.65
C VAL A 141 4.72 15.43 8.40
N ILE A 142 5.74 15.58 9.25
CA ILE A 142 7.03 14.89 9.08
C ILE A 142 7.37 14.08 10.35
N PRO A 143 7.52 12.75 10.25
CA PRO A 143 8.05 11.93 11.34
C PRO A 143 9.53 12.17 11.57
N SER A 144 9.89 12.59 12.79
CA SER A 144 11.27 12.56 13.25
C SER A 144 11.34 12.63 14.79
N SER A 145 11.89 11.59 15.41
CA SER A 145 12.11 11.52 16.86
C SER A 145 13.16 12.54 17.33
N SER A 146 14.23 12.75 16.56
CA SER A 146 15.35 13.63 16.93
C SER A 146 14.98 15.12 16.88
N SER A 147 15.30 15.87 17.93
CA SER A 147 15.10 17.32 17.99
C SER A 147 16.07 18.08 17.08
N SER A 148 17.32 17.63 16.95
CA SER A 148 18.32 18.25 16.08
C SER A 148 17.98 18.05 14.60
N VAL A 149 17.51 16.85 14.22
CA VAL A 149 17.06 16.56 12.84
C VAL A 149 15.85 17.42 12.47
N ARG A 150 14.84 17.52 13.35
CA ARG A 150 13.69 18.44 13.16
C ARG A 150 14.13 19.90 13.01
N SER A 151 15.18 20.32 13.71
CA SER A 151 15.74 21.67 13.54
C SER A 151 16.43 21.85 12.18
N ALA A 152 17.16 20.84 11.69
CA ALA A 152 17.80 20.88 10.37
C ALA A 152 16.76 20.87 9.23
N MET A 153 15.78 19.95 9.27
CA MET A 153 14.63 19.91 8.37
C MET A 153 13.91 21.26 8.31
N ARG A 154 13.56 21.85 9.47
CA ARG A 154 12.90 23.16 9.51
C ARG A 154 13.76 24.27 8.89
N SER A 155 15.07 24.29 9.15
CA SER A 155 15.98 25.27 8.54
C SER A 155 16.04 25.14 7.01
N ALA A 156 16.04 23.91 6.48
CA ALA A 156 15.99 23.66 5.04
C ALA A 156 14.66 24.12 4.43
N ILE A 157 13.52 23.83 5.08
CA ILE A 157 12.19 24.34 4.68
C ILE A 157 12.16 25.88 4.70
N LYS A 158 12.74 26.53 5.72
CA LYS A 158 12.84 28.00 5.78
C LYS A 158 13.64 28.59 4.61
N GLN A 159 14.75 27.96 4.23
CA GLN A 159 15.54 28.38 3.07
C GLN A 159 14.76 28.21 1.76
N MET A 160 14.08 27.08 1.59
CA MET A 160 13.18 26.80 0.46
C MET A 160 12.03 27.83 0.37
N LEU A 161 11.41 28.22 1.49
CA LEU A 161 10.38 29.25 1.52
C LEU A 161 10.91 30.62 1.10
N SER A 162 12.04 31.06 1.69
CA SER A 162 12.67 32.33 1.33
C SER A 162 13.07 32.38 -0.14
N ALA A 163 13.62 31.28 -0.69
CA ALA A 163 13.97 31.17 -2.11
C ALA A 163 12.72 31.20 -3.03
N ALA A 164 11.56 30.78 -2.53
CA ALA A 164 10.27 30.87 -3.21
C ALA A 164 9.52 32.19 -2.95
N GLY A 165 10.14 33.17 -2.29
CA GLY A 165 9.51 34.46 -1.95
C GLY A 165 8.40 34.37 -0.88
N ARG A 166 8.34 33.27 -0.12
CA ARG A 166 7.36 33.02 0.95
C ARG A 166 7.93 33.42 2.32
N ASN A 167 7.06 33.59 3.30
CA ASN A 167 7.48 33.95 4.66
C ASN A 167 8.07 32.71 5.39
N PRO A 168 9.37 32.70 5.75
CA PRO A 168 9.96 31.55 6.44
C PRO A 168 9.39 31.30 7.85
N ALA A 169 8.70 32.28 8.46
CA ALA A 169 8.00 32.07 9.73
C ALA A 169 6.79 31.12 9.60
N GLU A 170 6.29 30.85 8.39
CA GLU A 170 5.25 29.83 8.16
C GLU A 170 5.73 28.44 8.64
N ALA A 171 7.04 28.14 8.59
CA ALA A 171 7.61 26.88 9.07
C ALA A 171 7.77 26.77 10.61
N ASP A 172 7.39 27.81 11.35
CA ASP A 172 7.23 27.74 12.82
C ASP A 172 5.75 27.54 13.22
N ASP A 173 4.81 27.65 12.28
CA ASP A 173 3.37 27.55 12.52
C ASP A 173 2.83 26.15 12.20
N SER A 174 2.25 25.51 13.22
CA SER A 174 1.60 24.20 13.16
C SER A 174 0.53 24.04 12.07
N ARG A 175 -0.04 25.15 11.55
CA ARG A 175 -0.99 25.12 10.42
C ARG A 175 -0.33 24.72 9.10
N TYR A 176 0.97 24.98 8.94
CA TYR A 176 1.73 24.64 7.73
C TYR A 176 2.68 23.46 7.95
N LEU A 177 3.30 23.35 9.13
CA LEU A 177 4.31 22.32 9.41
C LEU A 177 4.17 21.74 10.82
N SER A 178 3.93 20.44 10.88
CA SER A 178 3.90 19.62 12.09
C SER A 178 5.01 18.56 12.04
N PHE A 179 5.71 18.38 13.17
CA PHE A 179 6.67 17.29 13.34
C PHE A 179 6.18 16.31 14.40
N VAL A 180 5.99 15.05 14.02
CA VAL A 180 5.60 13.98 14.95
C VAL A 180 6.83 13.26 15.48
N SER A 181 6.87 12.98 16.78
CA SER A 181 8.05 12.45 17.47
C SER A 181 8.22 10.94 17.31
N ILE A 182 8.19 10.47 16.06
CA ILE A 182 8.21 9.06 15.64
C ILE A 182 9.51 8.81 14.86
N ALA A 183 10.12 7.64 15.03
CA ALA A 183 11.27 7.21 14.23
C ALA A 183 10.79 6.50 12.96
N LEU A 184 11.62 6.45 11.91
CA LEU A 184 11.37 5.70 10.68
C LEU A 184 12.56 4.79 10.40
N ASP A 185 12.29 3.63 9.81
CA ASP A 185 13.28 2.74 9.20
C ASP A 185 13.41 2.99 7.69
N SER A 186 12.38 3.57 7.05
CA SER A 186 12.39 3.88 5.61
C SER A 186 11.58 5.13 5.21
N VAL A 187 11.69 5.51 3.93
CA VAL A 187 10.98 6.65 3.33
C VAL A 187 9.56 6.34 2.86
N TRP A 188 9.16 5.07 2.87
CA TRP A 188 7.98 4.58 2.15
C TRP A 188 6.67 4.82 2.92
N ALA A 189 6.39 6.08 3.26
CA ALA A 189 5.26 6.49 4.09
C ALA A 189 3.89 6.21 3.49
N ARG A 190 3.82 5.82 2.21
CA ARG A 190 2.62 5.24 1.62
C ARG A 190 2.36 3.82 2.12
N ASP A 191 3.41 3.01 2.19
CA ASP A 191 3.31 1.58 2.44
C ASP A 191 2.99 1.30 3.92
N PHE A 192 3.72 1.96 4.83
CA PHE A 192 3.48 1.91 6.27
C PHE A 192 2.48 2.97 6.77
N GLY A 193 1.87 3.73 5.86
CA GLY A 193 1.08 4.90 6.19
C GLY A 193 -0.27 4.59 6.85
N PRO A 194 -0.81 5.53 7.64
CA PRO A 194 -2.11 5.38 8.29
C PRO A 194 -3.24 5.28 7.27
N GLN A 195 -3.84 4.10 7.15
CA GLN A 195 -4.97 3.83 6.25
C GLN A 195 -6.25 4.44 6.84
N PHE A 196 -6.51 5.73 6.59
CA PHE A 196 -7.62 6.46 7.20
C PHE A 196 -9.00 6.01 6.68
N VAL A 197 -9.93 5.81 7.62
CA VAL A 197 -11.34 5.51 7.33
C VAL A 197 -12.27 6.50 8.01
N GLU A 198 -13.34 6.88 7.31
CA GLU A 198 -14.34 7.82 7.79
C GLU A 198 -15.62 7.09 8.23
N HIS A 199 -16.08 7.39 9.44
CA HIS A 199 -17.38 6.98 9.96
C HIS A 199 -18.49 7.92 9.46
N THR A 200 -19.73 7.41 9.37
CA THR A 200 -20.93 8.14 8.87
C THR A 200 -21.25 9.49 9.54
N ASN A 201 -20.58 9.85 10.64
CA ASN A 201 -20.69 11.11 11.36
C ASN A 201 -19.51 12.09 11.12
N GLY A 202 -18.73 11.92 10.05
CA GLY A 202 -17.65 12.84 9.67
C GLY A 202 -16.38 12.69 10.52
N ARG A 203 -16.13 11.48 11.04
CA ARG A 203 -15.11 11.20 12.04
C ARG A 203 -14.09 10.20 11.53
N LEU A 204 -12.82 10.43 11.85
CA LEU A 204 -11.71 9.62 11.34
C LEU A 204 -11.24 8.59 12.37
N SER A 205 -10.91 7.40 11.87
CA SER A 205 -10.13 6.36 12.54
C SER A 205 -9.04 5.87 11.59
N ILE A 206 -8.03 5.18 12.12
CA ILE A 206 -6.94 4.59 11.34
C ILE A 206 -7.14 3.07 11.26
N VAL A 207 -6.96 2.51 10.07
CA VAL A 207 -6.64 1.08 9.90
C VAL A 207 -5.12 0.93 9.85
N ASP A 208 -4.60 -0.07 10.54
CA ASP A 208 -3.18 -0.27 10.83
C ASP A 208 -2.85 -1.74 10.51
N THR A 209 -2.32 -1.96 9.31
CA THR A 209 -2.07 -3.25 8.67
C THR A 209 -0.64 -3.71 8.86
N ARG A 210 -0.41 -5.04 8.93
CA ARG A 210 0.92 -5.60 9.17
C ARG A 210 1.88 -5.26 8.02
N TYR A 211 2.97 -4.56 8.34
CA TYR A 211 4.09 -4.31 7.44
C TYR A 211 5.20 -5.35 7.66
N TYR A 212 6.42 -5.05 7.22
CA TYR A 212 7.59 -5.93 7.36
C TYR A 212 8.10 -5.97 8.80
N ARG A 213 8.31 -7.18 9.34
CA ARG A 213 8.75 -7.43 10.73
C ARG A 213 10.10 -6.79 11.11
N TYR A 214 10.90 -6.44 10.12
CA TYR A 214 12.21 -5.77 10.28
C TYR A 214 12.14 -4.24 10.10
N ARG A 215 10.96 -3.66 9.83
CA ARG A 215 10.71 -2.21 9.80
C ARG A 215 9.81 -1.83 10.98
N VAL A 216 10.29 -2.11 12.19
CA VAL A 216 9.56 -2.03 13.47
C VAL A 216 9.17 -0.60 13.86
N GLN A 217 9.82 0.44 13.33
CA GLN A 217 9.41 1.83 13.55
C GLN A 217 8.35 2.26 12.52
N ASP A 218 8.55 1.91 11.25
CA ASP A 218 7.58 2.16 10.17
C ASP A 218 6.22 1.52 10.50
N ASP A 219 6.20 0.24 10.86
CA ASP A 219 5.02 -0.58 11.23
C ASP A 219 4.31 -0.09 12.53
N ARG A 220 4.75 1.03 13.12
CA ARG A 220 4.13 1.69 14.29
C ARG A 220 3.64 3.10 14.00
N VAL A 221 3.97 3.67 12.83
CA VAL A 221 3.56 5.02 12.46
C VAL A 221 2.03 5.20 12.54
N PRO A 222 1.17 4.29 12.03
CA PRO A 222 -0.28 4.46 12.13
C PRO A 222 -0.77 4.45 13.58
N SER A 223 -0.30 3.49 14.39
CA SER A 223 -0.59 3.39 15.82
C SER A 223 -0.18 4.63 16.63
N LEU A 224 1.02 5.16 16.38
CA LEU A 224 1.55 6.31 17.09
C LEU A 224 0.86 7.62 16.65
N LEU A 225 0.52 7.75 15.36
CA LEU A 225 -0.32 8.84 14.86
C LEU A 225 -1.74 8.77 15.42
N ALA A 226 -2.37 7.60 15.49
CA ALA A 226 -3.70 7.44 16.08
C ALA A 226 -3.73 7.91 17.54
N LYS A 227 -2.68 7.57 18.31
CA LYS A 227 -2.49 8.05 19.68
C LYS A 227 -2.29 9.57 19.75
N GLN A 228 -1.56 10.17 18.81
CA GLN A 228 -1.34 11.62 18.76
C GLN A 228 -2.61 12.40 18.36
N TYR A 229 -3.41 11.88 17.42
CA TYR A 229 -4.69 12.48 17.02
C TYR A 229 -5.86 12.17 17.96
N GLY A 230 -5.69 11.25 18.93
CA GLY A 230 -6.73 10.87 19.87
C GLY A 230 -7.89 10.07 19.24
N ILE A 231 -7.60 9.30 18.20
CA ILE A 231 -8.59 8.52 17.41
C ILE A 231 -8.46 7.01 17.65
N ASN A 232 -9.40 6.23 17.12
CA ASN A 232 -9.34 4.77 17.16
C ASN A 232 -8.34 4.22 16.12
N VAL A 233 -7.74 3.06 16.44
CA VAL A 233 -6.92 2.27 15.53
C VAL A 233 -7.46 0.84 15.42
N PHE A 234 -7.62 0.37 14.19
CA PHE A 234 -8.19 -0.94 13.86
C PHE A 234 -7.16 -1.81 13.14
N ARG A 235 -6.88 -3.01 13.64
CA ARG A 235 -5.83 -3.89 13.09
C ARG A 235 -6.41 -5.18 12.53
N PRO A 236 -6.54 -5.32 11.20
CA PRO A 236 -6.98 -6.55 10.56
C PRO A 236 -5.86 -7.61 10.52
N SER A 237 -6.26 -8.88 10.38
CA SER A 237 -5.36 -10.03 10.19
C SER A 237 -4.91 -10.15 8.72
N ILE A 238 -4.13 -9.17 8.25
CA ILE A 238 -3.63 -9.08 6.88
C ILE A 238 -2.32 -8.29 6.84
N SER A 239 -1.40 -8.70 5.97
CA SER A 239 -0.19 -7.95 5.66
C SER A 239 -0.37 -7.16 4.37
N GLN A 240 -0.10 -5.85 4.41
CA GLN A 240 -0.58 -4.91 3.40
C GLN A 240 0.32 -3.67 3.33
N GLU A 241 0.61 -3.20 2.12
CA GLU A 241 1.27 -1.92 1.85
C GLU A 241 0.30 -0.96 1.16
N GLY A 242 0.13 0.26 1.67
CA GLY A 242 -0.79 1.25 1.09
C GLY A 242 -0.60 1.51 -0.41
N GLY A 243 0.62 1.37 -0.96
CA GLY A 243 0.87 1.51 -2.40
C GLY A 243 0.15 0.45 -3.26
N ASN A 244 -0.23 -0.68 -2.65
CA ASN A 244 -1.03 -1.74 -3.27
C ASN A 244 -2.53 -1.70 -2.92
N PHE A 245 -3.06 -0.54 -2.51
CA PHE A 245 -4.50 -0.34 -2.30
C PHE A 245 -4.95 1.07 -2.72
N GLN A 246 -6.09 1.16 -3.41
CA GLN A 246 -6.74 2.42 -3.77
C GLN A 246 -8.27 2.25 -3.69
N ALA A 247 -9.01 3.34 -3.43
CA ALA A 247 -10.47 3.33 -3.42
C ALA A 247 -11.07 4.60 -4.05
N ASN A 248 -12.31 4.49 -4.54
CA ASN A 248 -13.01 5.58 -5.22
C ASN A 248 -13.91 6.45 -4.30
N GLY A 249 -13.76 6.38 -2.98
CA GLY A 249 -14.62 7.08 -2.01
C GLY A 249 -16.05 6.54 -1.86
N ALA A 250 -16.58 5.85 -2.89
CA ALA A 250 -17.93 5.30 -2.95
C ALA A 250 -18.02 3.80 -2.63
N GLY A 251 -16.89 3.13 -2.39
CA GLY A 251 -16.81 1.72 -1.97
C GLY A 251 -16.32 0.74 -3.04
N GLU A 252 -15.86 1.23 -4.19
CA GLU A 252 -15.07 0.43 -5.13
C GLU A 252 -13.61 0.53 -4.73
N CYS A 253 -13.01 -0.61 -4.37
CA CYS A 253 -11.63 -0.72 -3.94
C CYS A 253 -10.81 -1.58 -4.91
N PHE A 254 -9.51 -1.32 -5.00
CA PHE A 254 -8.62 -1.93 -5.97
C PHE A 254 -7.31 -2.34 -5.32
N THR A 255 -6.77 -3.49 -5.74
CA THR A 255 -5.45 -3.99 -5.33
C THR A 255 -4.87 -4.86 -6.45
N SER A 256 -3.56 -5.05 -6.53
CA SER A 256 -2.99 -6.05 -7.43
C SER A 256 -3.11 -7.46 -6.83
N ARG A 257 -3.03 -8.51 -7.67
CA ARG A 257 -2.91 -9.90 -7.20
C ARG A 257 -1.64 -10.17 -6.38
N GLY A 258 -0.70 -9.24 -6.32
CA GLY A 258 0.41 -9.26 -5.36
C GLY A 258 -0.04 -9.30 -3.90
N SER A 259 -1.17 -8.69 -3.53
CA SER A 259 -1.70 -8.76 -2.17
C SER A 259 -2.16 -10.18 -1.79
N ILE A 260 -2.74 -10.93 -2.75
CA ILE A 260 -3.03 -12.38 -2.61
C ILE A 260 -1.73 -13.13 -2.36
N TYR A 261 -0.72 -12.92 -3.23
CA TYR A 261 0.54 -13.65 -3.14
C TYR A 261 1.26 -13.38 -1.81
N PHE A 262 1.29 -12.14 -1.32
CA PHE A 262 1.94 -11.77 -0.04
C PHE A 262 1.15 -12.15 1.23
N ASN A 263 -0.01 -12.78 1.09
CA ASN A 263 -0.80 -13.30 2.20
C ASN A 263 -1.00 -14.83 2.13
N ALA A 264 -0.47 -15.51 1.11
CA ALA A 264 -0.64 -16.94 0.87
C ALA A 264 -0.06 -17.84 2.00
N PRO A 265 -0.61 -19.04 2.26
CA PRO A 265 -1.76 -19.66 1.58
C PRO A 265 -3.10 -18.94 1.86
N ASP A 266 -3.11 -18.11 2.91
CA ASP A 266 -4.12 -17.10 3.28
C ASP A 266 -4.67 -16.20 2.13
N PRO A 267 -5.37 -15.08 2.41
CA PRO A 267 -5.67 -14.09 1.37
C PRO A 267 -6.42 -14.53 0.09
N SER A 268 -7.14 -15.66 0.04
CA SER A 268 -8.14 -15.91 -1.02
C SER A 268 -9.07 -14.70 -1.27
N GLU A 269 -9.43 -14.45 -2.53
CA GLU A 269 -10.11 -13.20 -2.96
C GLU A 269 -11.40 -12.89 -2.16
N SER A 270 -12.15 -13.92 -1.73
CA SER A 270 -13.43 -13.76 -1.00
C SER A 270 -13.27 -13.29 0.45
N ALA A 271 -12.28 -13.80 1.18
CA ALA A 271 -12.05 -13.41 2.57
C ALA A 271 -11.06 -12.23 2.70
N HIS A 272 -10.26 -11.95 1.65
CA HIS A 272 -9.76 -10.59 1.40
C HIS A 272 -10.92 -9.57 1.38
N LEU A 273 -11.96 -9.82 0.56
CA LEU A 273 -13.09 -8.90 0.43
C LEU A 273 -13.80 -8.68 1.77
N GLU A 274 -14.06 -9.71 2.58
CA GLU A 274 -14.72 -9.51 3.89
C GLU A 274 -13.85 -8.72 4.89
N LEU A 275 -12.52 -8.86 4.86
CA LEU A 275 -11.62 -7.99 5.64
C LEU A 275 -11.67 -6.54 5.15
N TYR A 276 -11.52 -6.30 3.85
CA TYR A 276 -11.57 -4.95 3.27
C TYR A 276 -12.94 -4.28 3.45
N LYS A 277 -14.03 -5.04 3.35
CA LYS A 277 -15.40 -4.61 3.62
C LYS A 277 -15.63 -4.22 5.08
N LYS A 278 -15.07 -5.00 6.02
CA LYS A 278 -15.23 -4.75 7.47
C LYS A 278 -14.35 -3.61 7.99
N TYR A 279 -13.10 -3.51 7.56
CA TYR A 279 -12.14 -2.53 8.09
C TYR A 279 -12.08 -1.26 7.25
N PHE A 280 -12.19 -1.35 5.91
CA PHE A 280 -12.05 -0.23 4.98
C PHE A 280 -13.39 0.21 4.34
N GLY A 281 -14.49 -0.51 4.58
CA GLY A 281 -15.82 -0.16 4.03
C GLY A 281 -16.00 -0.49 2.54
N CYS A 282 -15.12 -1.31 1.95
CA CYS A 282 -15.19 -1.72 0.55
C CYS A 282 -16.47 -2.52 0.26
N LYS A 283 -17.26 -2.09 -0.72
CA LYS A 283 -18.44 -2.84 -1.23
C LYS A 283 -18.01 -3.90 -2.24
N ARG A 284 -16.98 -3.59 -3.04
CA ARG A 284 -16.33 -4.48 -4.00
C ARG A 284 -14.82 -4.28 -3.94
N LEU A 285 -14.05 -5.34 -4.13
CA LEU A 285 -12.60 -5.35 -4.19
C LEU A 285 -12.19 -5.96 -5.53
N HIS A 286 -11.48 -5.19 -6.34
CA HIS A 286 -11.10 -5.57 -7.70
C HIS A 286 -9.62 -5.90 -7.77
N PHE A 287 -9.32 -7.17 -8.07
CA PHE A 287 -7.95 -7.66 -8.20
C PHE A 287 -7.44 -7.47 -9.64
N LEU A 288 -6.42 -6.64 -9.80
CA LEU A 288 -5.73 -6.38 -11.07
C LEU A 288 -4.44 -7.21 -11.18
N TYR A 289 -3.97 -7.46 -12.40
CA TYR A 289 -2.65 -8.07 -12.62
C TYR A 289 -1.55 -7.04 -12.33
N PRO A 290 -0.54 -7.36 -11.49
CA PRO A 290 0.64 -6.50 -11.34
C PRO A 290 1.47 -6.48 -12.63
N LEU A 291 2.39 -5.52 -12.73
CA LEU A 291 3.41 -5.52 -13.77
C LEU A 291 4.38 -6.70 -13.57
N GLU A 292 4.67 -7.45 -14.64
CA GLU A 292 5.64 -8.53 -14.64
C GLU A 292 7.07 -7.98 -14.61
N GLY A 293 7.91 -8.55 -13.74
CA GLY A 293 9.29 -8.10 -13.53
C GLY A 293 9.43 -6.82 -12.70
N GLU A 294 8.34 -6.11 -12.38
CA GLU A 294 8.34 -4.93 -11.52
C GLU A 294 8.72 -5.30 -10.07
N GLY A 295 9.29 -4.34 -9.33
CA GLY A 295 9.86 -4.59 -8.01
C GLY A 295 8.84 -4.85 -6.91
N THR A 296 7.74 -4.12 -6.86
CA THR A 296 6.82 -4.05 -5.71
C THR A 296 5.57 -4.91 -5.89
N THR A 297 5.13 -5.10 -7.13
CA THR A 297 3.79 -5.56 -7.55
C THR A 297 2.65 -4.58 -7.23
N HIS A 298 2.94 -3.34 -6.81
CA HIS A 298 1.94 -2.40 -6.33
C HIS A 298 1.03 -1.84 -7.44
N ILE A 299 -0.18 -1.43 -7.05
CA ILE A 299 -1.18 -0.87 -7.98
C ILE A 299 -0.86 0.59 -8.37
N ASP A 300 -0.28 1.37 -7.46
CA ASP A 300 0.16 2.75 -7.71
C ASP A 300 1.27 2.88 -8.76
N MET A 301 1.98 1.78 -9.06
CA MET A 301 3.00 1.72 -10.11
C MET A 301 2.41 1.67 -11.53
N PHE A 302 1.11 1.38 -11.69
CA PHE A 302 0.46 1.32 -13.00
C PHE A 302 -0.98 1.87 -13.10
N MET A 303 -1.60 2.26 -11.99
CA MET A 303 -2.97 2.81 -11.94
C MET A 303 -3.09 3.92 -10.87
N MET A 304 -3.96 4.89 -11.11
CA MET A 304 -4.38 5.85 -10.09
C MET A 304 -5.88 6.17 -10.18
N VAL A 305 -6.64 6.00 -9.08
CA VAL A 305 -8.05 6.42 -8.99
C VAL A 305 -8.11 7.94 -8.76
N ILE A 306 -8.39 8.72 -9.80
CA ILE A 306 -8.41 10.20 -9.74
C ILE A 306 -9.77 10.80 -9.43
N GLY A 307 -10.85 10.01 -9.45
CA GLY A 307 -12.22 10.45 -9.13
C GLY A 307 -13.15 9.27 -8.91
N GLU A 308 -14.38 9.51 -8.43
CA GLU A 308 -15.34 8.44 -8.13
C GLU A 308 -15.56 7.50 -9.33
N ARG A 309 -15.57 8.07 -10.55
CA ARG A 309 -15.76 7.36 -11.83
C ARG A 309 -14.58 7.51 -12.79
N ASP A 310 -13.43 7.99 -12.34
CA ASP A 310 -12.31 8.33 -13.22
C ASP A 310 -11.01 7.67 -12.74
N ILE A 311 -10.43 6.82 -13.60
CA ILE A 311 -9.20 6.07 -13.30
C ILE A 311 -8.17 6.32 -14.40
N VAL A 312 -6.93 6.59 -14.00
CA VAL A 312 -5.77 6.63 -14.88
C VAL A 312 -5.10 5.25 -14.88
N VAL A 313 -4.79 4.71 -16.06
CA VAL A 313 -4.07 3.43 -16.23
C VAL A 313 -2.91 3.63 -17.21
N GLY A 314 -1.75 3.09 -16.88
CA GLY A 314 -0.58 3.11 -17.77
C GLY A 314 -0.84 2.42 -19.12
N GLN A 315 -0.03 2.77 -20.12
CA GLN A 315 0.03 2.11 -21.42
C GLN A 315 1.47 2.04 -21.92
N TYR A 316 2.05 0.84 -21.93
CA TYR A 316 3.33 0.61 -22.59
C TYR A 316 3.15 0.60 -24.11
N ARG A 317 4.08 1.20 -24.84
CA ARG A 317 4.19 0.99 -26.29
C ARG A 317 4.82 -0.40 -26.51
N ALA A 318 4.42 -1.09 -27.57
CA ALA A 318 4.89 -2.45 -27.86
C ALA A 318 6.41 -2.55 -28.10
N SER A 319 7.05 -1.44 -28.48
CA SER A 319 8.51 -1.28 -28.59
C SER A 319 9.23 -1.32 -27.24
N ASP A 320 8.54 -0.93 -26.17
CA ASP A 320 9.12 -0.62 -24.88
C ASP A 320 8.97 -1.83 -23.95
N ASP A 321 7.74 -2.32 -23.80
CA ASP A 321 7.42 -3.58 -23.11
C ASP A 321 6.08 -4.15 -23.63
N CYS A 322 6.12 -5.22 -24.43
CA CYS A 322 4.89 -5.82 -24.97
C CYS A 322 4.17 -6.73 -23.96
N THR A 323 4.90 -7.33 -23.00
CA THR A 323 4.34 -8.19 -21.95
C THR A 323 3.51 -7.35 -20.99
N ASN A 324 4.08 -6.26 -20.48
CA ASN A 324 3.39 -5.35 -19.59
C ASN A 324 2.31 -4.52 -20.31
N ARG A 325 2.44 -4.23 -21.61
CA ARG A 325 1.30 -3.74 -22.42
C ARG A 325 0.10 -4.69 -22.28
N ASP A 326 0.30 -5.98 -22.53
CA ASP A 326 -0.80 -6.96 -22.54
C ASP A 326 -1.40 -7.23 -21.16
N LEU A 327 -0.62 -7.08 -20.09
CA LEU A 327 -1.13 -7.09 -18.71
C LEU A 327 -1.99 -5.86 -18.40
N LEU A 328 -1.58 -4.67 -18.84
CA LEU A 328 -2.36 -3.45 -18.64
C LEU A 328 -3.64 -3.42 -19.48
N GLU A 329 -3.65 -3.94 -20.71
CA GLU A 329 -4.90 -4.07 -21.48
C GLU A 329 -5.88 -5.08 -20.83
N LYS A 330 -5.39 -6.16 -20.19
CA LYS A 330 -6.25 -7.05 -19.36
C LYS A 330 -6.85 -6.31 -18.16
N ASN A 331 -6.07 -5.45 -17.50
CA ASN A 331 -6.58 -4.61 -16.39
C ASN A 331 -7.65 -3.62 -16.87
N VAL A 332 -7.46 -3.00 -18.04
CA VAL A 332 -8.47 -2.13 -18.66
C VAL A 332 -9.75 -2.91 -19.00
N GLN A 333 -9.65 -4.16 -19.47
CA GLN A 333 -10.82 -5.02 -19.70
C GLN A 333 -11.56 -5.34 -18.40
N ILE A 334 -10.85 -5.63 -17.30
CA ILE A 334 -11.46 -5.82 -15.97
C ILE A 334 -12.21 -4.55 -15.56
N LEU A 335 -11.56 -3.38 -15.58
CA LEU A 335 -12.15 -2.10 -15.17
C LEU A 335 -13.37 -1.72 -16.04
N ALA A 336 -13.30 -1.93 -17.36
CA ALA A 336 -14.40 -1.67 -18.28
C ALA A 336 -15.57 -2.67 -18.15
N SER A 337 -15.33 -3.85 -17.56
CA SER A 337 -16.39 -4.82 -17.25
C SER A 337 -17.28 -4.37 -16.08
N ILE A 338 -16.75 -3.59 -15.14
CA ILE A 338 -17.48 -3.10 -13.96
C ILE A 338 -18.61 -2.17 -14.41
N LYS A 339 -19.85 -2.50 -14.02
CA LYS A 339 -21.05 -1.73 -14.39
C LYS A 339 -21.65 -0.96 -13.21
N ASP A 340 -22.33 0.13 -13.54
CA ASP A 340 -23.25 0.82 -12.63
C ASP A 340 -24.66 0.19 -12.64
N GLY A 341 -25.58 0.73 -11.83
CA GLY A 341 -26.94 0.21 -11.70
C GLY A 341 -27.79 0.25 -12.98
N ASN A 342 -27.32 0.93 -14.04
CA ASN A 342 -27.98 1.00 -15.35
C ASN A 342 -27.32 0.07 -16.38
N GLY A 343 -26.35 -0.77 -15.96
CA GLY A 343 -25.58 -1.65 -16.85
C GLY A 343 -24.52 -0.94 -17.69
N GLN A 344 -24.30 0.36 -17.49
CA GLN A 344 -23.27 1.13 -18.21
C GLN A 344 -21.90 0.94 -17.55
N PRO A 345 -20.77 1.08 -18.27
CA PRO A 345 -19.43 1.07 -17.66
C PRO A 345 -19.36 2.09 -16.51
N TYR A 346 -18.92 1.66 -15.33
CA TYR A 346 -18.85 2.53 -14.16
C TYR A 346 -17.76 3.60 -14.32
N PHE A 347 -16.62 3.21 -14.88
CA PHE A 347 -15.40 4.01 -14.95
C PHE A 347 -15.11 4.56 -16.35
N ARG A 348 -14.73 5.83 -16.40
CA ARG A 348 -13.96 6.46 -17.47
C ARG A 348 -12.48 6.12 -17.23
N ILE A 349 -11.84 5.50 -18.23
CA ILE A 349 -10.44 5.06 -18.14
C ILE A 349 -9.58 5.97 -19.02
N HIS A 350 -8.64 6.68 -18.39
CA HIS A 350 -7.68 7.56 -19.03
C HIS A 350 -6.35 6.81 -19.20
N ARG A 351 -5.75 6.84 -20.40
CA ARG A 351 -4.53 6.07 -20.71
C ARG A 351 -3.32 6.99 -20.84
N ILE A 352 -2.34 6.85 -19.96
CA ILE A 352 -1.08 7.62 -20.03
C ILE A 352 0.08 6.71 -20.47
N PRO A 353 1.05 7.21 -21.26
CA PRO A 353 2.16 6.40 -21.74
C PRO A 353 3.11 6.02 -20.59
N MET A 354 3.51 4.76 -20.54
CA MET A 354 4.55 4.28 -19.60
C MET A 354 5.95 4.43 -20.21
N PRO A 355 6.93 5.00 -19.49
CA PRO A 355 8.31 5.04 -19.95
C PRO A 355 8.96 3.65 -20.10
N PRO A 356 9.99 3.51 -20.96
CA PRO A 356 10.77 2.28 -21.07
C PRO A 356 11.48 1.88 -19.76
N ASN A 357 11.53 0.57 -19.53
CA ASN A 357 12.01 -0.11 -18.32
C ASN A 357 13.20 -1.08 -18.57
N LYS A 358 13.71 -1.16 -19.81
CA LYS A 358 14.77 -2.10 -20.22
C LYS A 358 16.13 -1.90 -19.53
N ASP A 359 16.32 -0.78 -18.83
CA ASP A 359 17.47 -0.53 -17.95
C ASP A 359 17.25 -1.05 -16.51
N GLY A 360 16.16 -1.78 -16.28
CA GLY A 360 15.76 -2.33 -14.98
C GLY A 360 15.05 -1.33 -14.07
N VAL A 361 14.86 -0.07 -14.49
CA VAL A 361 14.30 1.00 -13.66
C VAL A 361 12.84 1.26 -14.03
N TRP A 362 11.93 0.99 -13.09
CA TRP A 362 10.48 0.94 -13.28
C TRP A 362 9.84 2.33 -13.20
N ARG A 363 10.25 3.22 -14.11
CA ARG A 363 9.69 4.57 -14.26
C ARG A 363 8.21 4.52 -14.60
N THR A 364 7.41 5.30 -13.89
CA THR A 364 5.96 5.37 -14.06
C THR A 364 5.47 6.78 -13.78
N TYR A 365 4.41 7.20 -14.48
CA TYR A 365 3.74 8.47 -14.20
C TYR A 365 2.51 8.33 -13.29
N THR A 366 2.00 7.12 -13.03
CA THR A 366 0.82 6.95 -12.16
C THR A 366 1.12 7.19 -10.69
N ASN A 367 2.40 7.12 -10.30
CA ASN A 367 2.87 7.30 -8.94
C ASN A 367 2.97 8.79 -8.53
N PHE A 368 1.96 9.58 -8.88
CA PHE A 368 1.76 10.97 -8.45
C PHE A 368 0.91 11.04 -7.18
N GLN A 369 1.07 12.11 -6.40
CA GLN A 369 0.18 12.41 -5.28
C GLN A 369 -0.81 13.50 -5.65
N MET A 370 -2.10 13.28 -5.41
CA MET A 370 -3.09 14.36 -5.34
C MET A 370 -3.10 14.97 -3.95
N VAL A 371 -3.16 16.30 -3.87
CA VAL A 371 -3.39 17.04 -2.63
C VAL A 371 -4.45 18.09 -2.88
N ARG A 372 -5.66 17.88 -2.35
CA ARG A 372 -6.79 18.82 -2.44
C ARG A 372 -7.02 19.48 -1.08
N SER A 373 -7.23 20.80 -1.03
CA SER A 373 -7.28 21.48 0.27
C SER A 373 -8.61 21.28 1.01
N ALA A 374 -8.55 20.96 2.31
CA ALA A 374 -9.72 21.00 3.19
C ALA A 374 -10.24 22.42 3.47
N VAL A 375 -9.37 23.44 3.45
CA VAL A 375 -9.74 24.84 3.73
C VAL A 375 -10.17 25.60 2.47
N ASP A 376 -9.75 25.14 1.29
CA ASP A 376 -10.25 25.60 -0.01
C ASP A 376 -10.53 24.38 -0.92
N PRO A 377 -11.72 23.74 -0.80
CA PRO A 377 -12.07 22.56 -1.60
C PRO A 377 -12.14 22.80 -3.11
N GLY A 378 -12.03 24.05 -3.57
CA GLY A 378 -11.88 24.44 -4.99
C GLY A 378 -10.43 24.42 -5.49
N ARG A 379 -9.45 24.15 -4.63
CA ARG A 379 -8.01 24.20 -4.94
C ARG A 379 -7.32 22.85 -4.69
N GLY A 380 -6.55 22.39 -5.67
CA GLY A 380 -5.75 21.18 -5.57
C GLY A 380 -4.44 21.25 -6.34
N VAL A 381 -3.50 20.37 -5.98
CA VAL A 381 -2.24 20.17 -6.69
C VAL A 381 -2.02 18.68 -6.99
N VAL A 382 -1.31 18.40 -8.08
CA VAL A 382 -0.87 17.05 -8.44
C VAL A 382 0.66 17.05 -8.46
N LEU A 383 1.27 16.35 -7.51
CA LEU A 383 2.72 16.22 -7.39
C LEU A 383 3.17 15.07 -8.30
N LEU A 384 3.68 15.41 -9.49
CA LEU A 384 3.86 14.50 -10.62
C LEU A 384 5.33 14.10 -10.80
N PRO A 385 5.70 12.80 -10.79
CA PRO A 385 7.07 12.39 -11.04
C PRO A 385 7.47 12.64 -12.49
N VAL A 386 8.62 13.27 -12.72
CA VAL A 386 9.22 13.42 -14.05
C VAL A 386 10.66 12.92 -14.07
N TYR A 387 11.14 12.56 -15.27
CA TYR A 387 12.36 11.78 -15.48
C TYR A 387 13.21 12.36 -16.61
N SER A 388 14.53 12.44 -16.42
CA SER A 388 15.44 13.03 -17.41
C SER A 388 15.42 12.27 -18.73
N GLY A 389 15.44 13.00 -19.85
CA GLY A 389 15.48 12.44 -21.21
C GLY A 389 14.13 11.92 -21.77
N LEU A 390 13.04 11.97 -20.99
CA LEU A 390 11.75 11.37 -21.36
C LEU A 390 10.66 12.40 -21.76
N SER A 391 11.05 13.57 -22.27
CA SER A 391 10.14 14.69 -22.59
C SER A 391 8.99 14.34 -23.54
N SER A 392 9.20 13.46 -24.52
CA SER A 392 8.13 12.98 -25.41
C SER A 392 7.01 12.26 -24.66
N TYR A 393 7.37 11.39 -23.70
CA TYR A 393 6.39 10.66 -22.88
C TYR A 393 5.71 11.60 -21.88
N GLN A 394 6.45 12.59 -21.35
CA GLN A 394 5.91 13.60 -20.42
C GLN A 394 4.85 14.48 -21.09
N ASN A 395 5.09 14.96 -22.30
CA ASN A 395 4.15 15.85 -23.00
C ASN A 395 2.84 15.12 -23.35
N GLU A 396 2.92 13.87 -23.79
CA GLU A 396 1.76 13.01 -24.08
C GLU A 396 0.96 12.65 -22.82
N MET A 397 1.67 12.36 -21.72
CA MET A 397 1.07 12.11 -20.41
C MET A 397 0.40 13.37 -19.83
N LEU A 398 1.06 14.53 -19.86
CA LEU A 398 0.55 15.80 -19.32
C LEU A 398 -0.76 16.20 -20.00
N ALA A 399 -0.80 16.21 -21.34
CA ALA A 399 -2.00 16.57 -22.09
C ALA A 399 -3.20 15.66 -21.78
N THR A 400 -2.94 14.37 -21.51
CA THR A 400 -3.96 13.42 -21.06
C THR A 400 -4.40 13.70 -19.62
N LEU A 401 -3.44 13.92 -18.72
CA LEU A 401 -3.69 14.09 -17.29
C LEU A 401 -4.44 15.40 -16.98
N GLU A 402 -4.10 16.51 -17.65
CA GLU A 402 -4.84 17.77 -17.58
C GLU A 402 -6.30 17.61 -18.00
N SER A 403 -6.54 16.89 -19.11
CA SER A 403 -7.89 16.57 -19.59
C SER A 403 -8.65 15.69 -18.60
N ALA A 404 -7.98 14.67 -18.05
CA ALA A 404 -8.54 13.74 -17.07
C ALA A 404 -9.01 14.47 -15.81
N PHE A 405 -8.14 15.24 -15.15
CA PHE A 405 -8.49 16.02 -13.94
C PHE A 405 -9.60 17.05 -14.21
N LYS A 406 -9.56 17.74 -15.34
CA LYS A 406 -10.62 18.68 -15.76
C LYS A 406 -11.97 17.99 -15.98
N SER A 407 -11.97 16.74 -16.44
CA SER A 407 -13.18 15.94 -16.68
C SER A 407 -13.75 15.24 -15.43
N ALA A 408 -12.89 14.95 -14.46
CA ALA A 408 -13.26 14.34 -13.18
C ALA A 408 -13.70 15.39 -12.15
N HIS A 409 -13.05 16.55 -12.12
CA HIS A 409 -13.23 17.61 -11.11
C HIS A 409 -13.42 19.00 -11.75
N PRO A 410 -14.50 19.23 -12.52
CA PRO A 410 -14.71 20.50 -13.22
C PRO A 410 -14.87 21.74 -12.31
N SER A 411 -15.05 21.54 -10.99
CA SER A 411 -15.14 22.59 -9.98
C SER A 411 -13.85 22.79 -9.15
N VAL A 412 -12.73 22.18 -9.54
CA VAL A 412 -11.45 22.27 -8.81
C VAL A 412 -10.35 22.79 -9.73
N SER A 413 -9.69 23.87 -9.31
CA SER A 413 -8.48 24.38 -9.91
C SER A 413 -7.29 23.49 -9.49
N TRP A 414 -6.98 22.51 -10.33
CA TRP A 414 -5.82 21.64 -10.18
C TRP A 414 -4.58 22.29 -10.81
N THR A 415 -3.49 22.37 -10.06
CA THR A 415 -2.15 22.72 -10.59
C THR A 415 -1.27 21.47 -10.62
N ILE A 416 -0.85 21.04 -11.81
CA ILE A 416 0.08 19.92 -11.96
C ILE A 416 1.51 20.45 -11.77
N LEU A 417 2.26 19.84 -10.86
CA LEU A 417 3.60 20.26 -10.44
C LEU A 417 4.61 19.13 -10.69
N PRO A 418 5.45 19.24 -11.74
CA PRO A 418 6.46 18.22 -12.03
C PRO A 418 7.63 18.29 -11.04
N ILE A 419 8.01 17.13 -10.50
CA ILE A 419 9.12 16.95 -9.55
C ILE A 419 10.05 15.85 -10.08
N ASN A 420 11.36 16.09 -10.10
CA ASN A 420 12.31 15.10 -10.62
C ASN A 420 12.39 13.86 -9.71
N ALA A 421 12.12 12.69 -10.28
CA ALA A 421 12.09 11.41 -9.57
C ALA A 421 13.22 10.44 -10.00
N ASP A 422 14.23 10.89 -10.76
CA ASP A 422 15.29 10.03 -11.34
C ASP A 422 16.16 9.29 -10.29
N ARG A 423 16.19 9.80 -9.05
CA ARG A 423 16.87 9.16 -7.92
C ARG A 423 15.97 8.13 -7.24
N ILE A 424 14.84 8.58 -6.69
CA ILE A 424 13.95 7.76 -5.86
C ILE A 424 13.43 6.51 -6.60
N ILE A 425 13.21 6.61 -7.91
CA ILE A 425 12.66 5.53 -8.73
C ILE A 425 13.58 4.31 -8.85
N ARG A 426 14.86 4.46 -8.52
CA ARG A 426 15.81 3.34 -8.39
C ARG A 426 15.51 2.46 -7.17
N GLY A 427 14.72 2.97 -6.22
CA GLY A 427 14.09 2.21 -5.14
C GLY A 427 12.85 1.41 -5.55
N ASN A 428 12.36 1.57 -6.79
CA ASN A 428 11.07 1.05 -7.29
C ASN A 428 9.82 1.77 -6.72
N GLY A 429 9.93 3.07 -6.43
CA GLY A 429 8.79 3.93 -6.06
C GLY A 429 9.09 5.40 -6.35
N ALA A 430 8.07 6.26 -6.46
CA ALA A 430 8.25 7.69 -6.75
C ALA A 430 7.62 8.60 -5.67
N ILE A 431 6.76 9.54 -6.05
CA ILE A 431 6.20 10.55 -5.14
C ILE A 431 5.11 9.91 -4.28
N HIS A 432 4.15 9.22 -4.90
CA HIS A 432 3.05 8.59 -4.18
C HIS A 432 3.55 7.60 -3.13
N CYS A 433 4.64 6.85 -3.39
CA CYS A 433 5.21 5.90 -2.43
C CYS A 433 5.82 6.53 -1.16
N VAL A 434 6.20 7.81 -1.16
CA VAL A 434 6.91 8.45 -0.02
C VAL A 434 6.06 9.44 0.79
N VAL A 435 4.76 9.48 0.51
CA VAL A 435 3.79 10.33 1.20
C VAL A 435 2.50 9.57 1.51
N HIS A 436 1.66 10.12 2.38
CA HIS A 436 0.29 9.64 2.59
C HIS A 436 -0.63 10.82 2.84
N GLU A 437 -1.79 10.87 2.17
CA GLU A 437 -2.83 11.84 2.52
C GLU A 437 -3.39 11.59 3.93
N ILE A 438 -3.83 12.68 4.56
CA ILE A 438 -4.69 12.63 5.75
C ILE A 438 -5.97 13.38 5.38
N PRO A 439 -7.12 12.69 5.25
CA PRO A 439 -8.35 13.29 4.75
C PRO A 439 -8.85 14.44 5.64
N ALA A 440 -9.77 15.25 5.11
CA ALA A 440 -10.59 16.13 5.93
C ALA A 440 -11.53 15.29 6.81
N GLY A 441 -11.69 15.67 8.08
CA GLY A 441 -12.57 14.97 9.01
C GLY A 441 -12.24 15.30 10.46
N THR A 442 -13.01 14.72 11.39
CA THR A 442 -12.93 15.04 12.82
C THR A 442 -12.02 14.07 13.57
N PHE A 443 -10.88 14.56 14.07
CA PHE A 443 -10.02 13.83 15.02
C PHE A 443 -10.63 13.85 16.43
N SER A 444 -11.15 12.71 16.88
CA SER A 444 -11.64 12.47 18.25
C SER A 444 -11.88 10.96 18.48
N LYS A 445 -12.10 10.54 19.73
CA LYS A 445 -12.45 9.14 20.08
C LYS A 445 -13.97 8.91 20.11
N ALA A 446 -14.44 7.77 19.62
CA ALA A 446 -15.88 7.47 19.42
C ALA A 446 -16.33 6.28 20.25
N GLU A 447 -15.83 5.12 19.87
CA GLU A 447 -16.20 3.84 20.44
C GLU A 447 -15.41 3.63 21.73
N THR A 448 -15.90 2.74 22.60
CA THR A 448 -15.03 2.06 23.57
C THR A 448 -13.79 1.53 22.85
N ASP A 449 -12.62 1.59 23.48
CA ASP A 449 -11.33 1.23 22.87
C ASP A 449 -11.46 -0.08 22.05
N PRO A 450 -11.05 -0.12 20.76
CA PRO A 450 -11.34 -1.24 19.86
C PRO A 450 -10.93 -2.58 20.45
N SER A 451 -11.90 -3.26 21.04
CA SER A 451 -11.63 -4.40 21.90
C SER A 451 -10.98 -5.49 21.05
N ASP A 452 -9.89 -6.04 21.56
CA ASP A 452 -9.20 -7.20 21.01
C ASP A 452 -10.19 -8.25 20.49
N LEU A 453 -9.90 -8.86 19.33
CA LEU A 453 -10.65 -10.02 18.85
C LEU A 453 -10.69 -11.10 19.93
N CYS A 454 -9.57 -11.27 20.62
CA CYS A 454 -9.32 -12.29 21.63
C CYS A 454 -9.70 -11.87 23.05
N GLY A 455 -10.18 -10.64 23.27
CA GLY A 455 -10.65 -10.17 24.59
C GLY A 455 -9.59 -10.20 25.69
N ASN A 456 -8.31 -10.02 25.34
CA ASN A 456 -7.12 -10.21 26.17
C ASN A 456 -6.80 -11.68 26.53
N ALA A 457 -7.45 -12.67 25.91
CA ALA A 457 -7.20 -14.09 26.16
C ALA A 457 -6.13 -14.68 25.22
N ILE A 458 -4.98 -15.03 25.80
CA ILE A 458 -3.85 -15.65 25.10
C ILE A 458 -4.09 -17.18 25.02
N SER A 459 -5.01 -17.61 24.14
CA SER A 459 -5.35 -19.04 23.97
C SER A 459 -5.92 -19.36 22.58
N CYS A 460 -5.53 -20.51 22.01
CA CYS A 460 -5.94 -20.95 20.67
C CYS A 460 -7.43 -21.32 20.58
N GLN A 461 -8.19 -20.61 19.74
CA GLN A 461 -9.62 -20.85 19.49
C GLN A 461 -9.98 -20.66 18.00
N SER A 462 -11.14 -21.18 17.59
CA SER A 462 -11.62 -21.25 16.19
C SER A 462 -12.07 -19.91 15.59
N ASN A 463 -11.53 -18.80 16.07
CA ASN A 463 -11.88 -17.42 15.70
C ASN A 463 -10.64 -16.59 15.30
N GLY A 464 -9.50 -17.23 15.05
CA GLY A 464 -8.23 -16.59 14.71
C GLY A 464 -7.39 -16.12 15.91
N CYS A 465 -7.84 -16.42 17.13
CA CYS A 465 -7.08 -16.13 18.34
C CYS A 465 -6.15 -17.30 18.68
N GLY A 466 -4.89 -17.01 18.96
CA GLY A 466 -3.87 -18.01 19.29
C GLY A 466 -2.64 -17.39 19.95
N SER A 467 -1.94 -18.22 20.72
CA SER A 467 -0.74 -17.82 21.46
C SER A 467 0.53 -18.24 20.71
N ILE A 468 1.41 -17.28 20.41
CA ILE A 468 2.83 -17.59 20.17
C ILE A 468 3.43 -17.91 21.54
N SER A 469 3.43 -19.20 21.89
CA SER A 469 4.05 -19.67 23.13
C SER A 469 5.51 -20.03 22.86
N THR A 470 6.44 -19.28 23.45
CA THR A 470 7.85 -19.68 23.56
C THR A 470 8.08 -20.76 24.61
N ALA A 471 7.07 -21.04 25.45
CA ALA A 471 7.02 -22.20 26.34
C ALA A 471 6.33 -23.37 25.62
N GLY A 472 7.12 -24.34 25.16
CA GLY A 472 6.61 -25.56 24.53
C GLY A 472 5.88 -26.45 25.54
N LEU A 473 4.55 -26.57 25.40
CA LEU A 473 3.81 -27.66 26.03
C LEU A 473 3.90 -28.88 25.12
N CYS A 474 4.58 -29.91 25.60
CA CYS A 474 4.68 -31.19 24.90
C CYS A 474 3.42 -32.02 25.14
N ASP A 475 2.85 -32.57 24.07
CA ASP A 475 1.86 -33.66 24.12
C ASP A 475 2.40 -34.84 23.31
N GLY A 476 2.17 -36.08 23.77
CA GLY A 476 2.57 -37.30 23.07
C GLY A 476 4.01 -37.32 22.51
N ASN A 477 5.01 -36.87 23.27
CA ASN A 477 6.43 -36.75 22.86
C ASN A 477 6.75 -35.76 21.72
N ASN A 478 5.88 -34.80 21.40
CA ASN A 478 6.11 -33.82 20.34
C ASN A 478 5.82 -32.37 20.77
N LEU A 479 6.46 -31.41 20.11
CA LEU A 479 6.09 -29.99 20.19
C LEU A 479 4.86 -29.73 19.30
N VAL A 480 3.78 -29.21 19.91
CA VAL A 480 2.52 -28.94 19.21
C VAL A 480 2.41 -27.45 18.86
N TYR A 481 2.61 -27.13 17.58
CA TYR A 481 2.32 -25.80 17.03
C TYR A 481 0.87 -25.75 16.52
N CYS A 482 0.13 -24.70 16.89
CA CYS A 482 -1.19 -24.43 16.31
C CYS A 482 -1.05 -23.80 14.92
N SER A 483 -0.78 -24.65 13.92
CA SER A 483 -0.70 -24.27 12.50
C SER A 483 -2.11 -24.12 11.92
N THR A 484 -2.66 -22.91 12.06
CA THR A 484 -3.74 -22.41 11.20
C THR A 484 -3.18 -21.34 10.28
N ASP A 485 -3.57 -21.38 9.03
CA ASP A 485 -3.46 -20.22 8.14
C ASP A 485 -4.45 -19.12 8.58
N GLN A 486 -4.32 -17.94 7.97
CA GLN A 486 -5.01 -16.72 8.41
C GLN A 486 -6.50 -16.62 8.01
N PHE A 487 -7.12 -17.70 7.50
CA PHE A 487 -8.58 -17.91 7.56
C PHE A 487 -9.04 -18.94 8.59
N GLY A 488 -8.14 -19.71 9.19
CA GLY A 488 -8.51 -20.81 10.07
C GLY A 488 -8.90 -22.09 9.33
N ASN A 489 -8.37 -22.32 8.13
CA ASN A 489 -8.24 -23.70 7.66
C ASN A 489 -7.24 -24.43 8.59
N LYS A 490 -7.37 -25.75 8.67
CA LYS A 490 -6.41 -26.56 9.43
C LYS A 490 -5.30 -27.02 8.48
N LEU A 491 -4.16 -26.31 8.49
CA LEU A 491 -2.93 -26.76 7.83
C LEU A 491 -2.34 -28.05 8.44
N GLY A 492 -2.91 -28.53 9.54
CA GLY A 492 -2.52 -29.75 10.23
C GLY A 492 -1.72 -29.50 11.50
N VAL A 493 -1.25 -30.56 12.15
CA VAL A 493 -0.31 -30.44 13.27
C VAL A 493 1.10 -30.60 12.71
N THR A 494 1.89 -29.53 12.74
CA THR A 494 3.32 -29.60 12.43
C THR A 494 4.04 -30.20 13.62
N TRP A 495 4.20 -31.52 13.63
CA TRP A 495 5.02 -32.23 14.59
C TRP A 495 6.51 -31.96 14.31
N LEU A 496 7.11 -31.03 15.05
CA LEU A 496 8.57 -31.05 15.18
C LEU A 496 8.92 -32.18 16.17
N PRO A 497 9.69 -33.20 15.75
CA PRO A 497 10.21 -34.18 16.69
C PRO A 497 11.13 -33.44 17.65
N CYS A 498 10.87 -33.56 18.96
CA CYS A 498 11.85 -33.16 19.96
C CYS A 498 13.15 -33.91 19.68
N ALA A 499 14.29 -33.20 19.63
CA ALA A 499 15.59 -33.85 19.57
C ALA A 499 15.67 -34.88 20.72
N THR A 500 16.05 -36.11 20.39
CA THR A 500 15.76 -37.29 21.22
C THR A 500 16.33 -37.23 22.62
N PRO A 501 15.51 -37.66 23.59
CA PRO A 501 14.53 -36.82 24.29
C PRO A 501 15.22 -35.77 25.17
N CYS A 502 14.46 -34.79 25.68
CA CYS A 502 14.91 -33.90 26.76
C CYS A 502 15.55 -34.73 27.88
N GLN A 503 16.87 -34.57 28.08
CA GLN A 503 17.60 -35.48 28.96
C GLN A 503 17.19 -35.27 30.41
N MET A 504 17.28 -36.35 31.19
CA MET A 504 16.80 -36.34 32.57
C MET A 504 17.59 -35.32 33.39
N ALA A 505 16.91 -34.60 34.28
CA ALA A 505 17.60 -33.98 35.40
C ALA A 505 18.38 -35.05 36.19
N ASP A 506 19.48 -34.67 36.86
CA ASP A 506 20.39 -35.59 37.57
C ASP A 506 19.72 -36.48 38.64
N SER A 507 18.45 -36.20 38.98
CA SER A 507 17.59 -36.99 39.86
C SER A 507 16.90 -38.20 39.19
N GLY A 508 17.06 -38.40 37.88
CA GLY A 508 16.49 -39.55 37.15
C GLY A 508 14.96 -39.56 37.04
N GLN A 509 14.30 -38.42 37.27
CA GLN A 509 12.86 -38.25 37.06
C GLN A 509 12.56 -37.78 35.63
N PRO A 510 11.48 -38.26 34.98
CA PRO A 510 11.05 -37.75 33.69
C PRO A 510 10.59 -36.28 33.82
N CYS A 511 10.92 -35.46 32.81
CA CYS A 511 10.71 -34.02 32.80
C CYS A 511 9.21 -33.66 32.90
N ALA A 512 8.76 -33.27 34.10
CA ALA A 512 7.36 -33.46 34.46
C ALA A 512 6.36 -32.57 33.70
N LYS A 513 6.61 -31.26 33.57
CA LYS A 513 5.64 -30.25 33.05
C LYS A 513 6.22 -29.01 32.35
N SER A 514 7.53 -28.92 32.08
CA SER A 514 8.12 -27.71 31.47
C SER A 514 9.50 -27.94 30.83
N CYS A 515 9.67 -27.44 29.61
CA CYS A 515 10.96 -27.24 28.95
C CYS A 515 11.13 -25.74 28.64
N GLY A 516 12.36 -25.23 28.67
CA GLY A 516 12.70 -23.83 28.39
C GLY A 516 13.90 -23.72 27.45
N TRP A 517 13.95 -22.64 26.66
CA TRP A 517 15.06 -22.39 25.74
C TRP A 517 16.32 -21.98 26.51
N ASN A 518 17.38 -22.81 26.44
CA ASN A 518 18.66 -22.47 27.06
C ASN A 518 19.50 -21.61 26.09
N ALA A 519 19.42 -20.30 26.28
CA ALA A 519 20.11 -19.30 25.45
C ALA A 519 21.65 -19.40 25.47
N SER A 520 22.27 -20.11 26.42
CA SER A 520 23.73 -20.35 26.43
C SER A 520 24.15 -21.66 25.74
N GLN A 521 23.20 -22.53 25.38
CA GLN A 521 23.46 -23.85 24.78
C GLN A 521 22.78 -24.07 23.42
N GLY A 522 21.76 -23.27 23.06
CA GLY A 522 21.12 -23.34 21.74
C GLY A 522 20.12 -24.49 21.56
N TYR A 523 19.59 -25.05 22.65
CA TYR A 523 18.53 -26.06 22.65
C TYR A 523 17.57 -25.91 23.84
N TYR A 524 16.49 -26.69 23.85
CA TYR A 524 15.50 -26.71 24.94
C TYR A 524 15.88 -27.71 26.03
N ASP A 525 15.81 -27.29 27.29
CA ASP A 525 16.21 -28.07 28.46
C ASP A 525 15.14 -28.01 29.59
N CYS A 526 15.24 -28.90 30.58
CA CYS A 526 14.29 -29.07 31.67
C CYS A 526 14.46 -28.01 32.76
N VAL A 527 13.66 -26.94 32.68
CA VAL A 527 13.59 -25.91 33.72
C VAL A 527 12.65 -26.29 34.86
N ALA A 528 13.18 -26.19 36.08
CA ALA A 528 12.37 -26.18 37.31
C ALA A 528 11.51 -24.90 37.36
N ARG A 529 10.41 -24.94 38.13
CA ARG A 529 9.53 -23.79 38.40
C ARG A 529 9.91 -23.09 39.70
#